data_AF-A0A8T6LXT8-F1
#
_entry.id   AF-A0A8T6LXT8-F1
#
_cell.length_a   1.000
_cell.length_b   1.000
_cell.length_c   1.000
_cell.angle_alpha   90.00
_cell.angle_beta   90.00
_cell.angle_gamma   90.00
#
_symmetry.space_group_name_H-M   'P 1'
#
loop_
_entity.id
_entity.type
_entity.pdbx_description
1 polymer ?
#
loop_
_entity_poly.entity_id
_entity_poly.type
_entity_poly.pdbx_seq_one_letter_code
_entity_poly.pdbx_strand_id
1 'polypeptide(L)' 'HVSAHYKTGIEMEALTGVSAGLLCVLDMVKSLEKNEQGQYPDTSISEIRVVEKFKGQ' A
#
# COMPACT_ATOMS: atom_id res chain seq x y z
N HIS A 1 -3.69 12.35 -5.91
CA HIS A 1 -2.94 13.39 -5.18
C HIS A 1 -3.57 13.50 -3.80
N VAL A 2 -2.86 13.10 -2.75
CA VAL A 2 -3.32 13.20 -1.35
C VAL A 2 -2.65 14.43 -0.75
N SER A 3 -3.44 15.39 -0.25
CA SER A 3 -2.93 16.64 0.34
C SER A 3 -3.67 16.92 1.65
N ALA A 4 -2.93 17.12 2.75
CA ALA A 4 -3.48 17.62 4.00
C ALA A 4 -2.65 18.79 4.53
N HIS A 5 -3.31 19.83 5.05
CA HIS A 5 -2.68 20.97 5.72
C HIS A 5 -2.56 20.69 7.22
N TYR A 6 -1.42 20.14 7.66
CA TYR A 6 -1.16 19.84 9.06
C TYR A 6 0.28 20.20 9.46
N LYS A 7 0.54 20.38 10.76
CA LYS A 7 1.89 20.67 11.30
C LYS A 7 2.89 19.52 11.06
N THR A 8 2.38 18.33 10.76
CA THR A 8 3.12 17.11 10.48
C THR A 8 3.00 16.75 9.00
N GLY A 9 4.04 16.13 8.44
CA GLY A 9 4.00 15.64 7.06
C GLY A 9 3.00 14.50 6.89
N ILE A 10 2.47 14.33 5.67
CA ILE A 10 1.43 13.34 5.32
C ILE A 10 1.98 12.01 4.80
N GLU A 11 3.28 11.76 5.00
CA GLU A 11 3.94 10.57 4.45
C GLU A 11 3.31 9.27 4.96
N MET A 12 2.88 9.26 6.22
CA MET A 12 2.31 8.07 6.86
C MET A 12 0.92 7.75 6.31
N GLU A 13 0.12 8.76 6.01
CA GLU A 13 -1.20 8.64 5.39
C GLU A 13 -1.06 8.14 3.95
N ALA A 14 -0.06 8.63 3.20
CA ALA A 14 0.22 8.14 1.85
C ALA A 14 0.63 6.66 1.86
N LEU A 15 1.54 6.26 2.76
CA LEU A 15 1.95 4.86 2.93
C LEU A 15 0.77 3.96 3.33
N THR A 16 -0.08 4.46 4.24
CA THR A 16 -1.28 3.75 4.69
C THR A 16 -2.26 3.54 3.53
N GLY A 17 -2.51 4.59 2.73
CA GLY A 17 -3.39 4.51 1.56
C GLY A 17 -2.90 3.51 0.51
N VAL A 18 -1.59 3.54 0.20
CA VAL A 18 -0.99 2.56 -0.73
C VAL A 18 -1.10 1.15 -0.18
N SER A 19 -0.81 0.95 1.10
CA SER A 19 -0.90 -0.37 1.74
C SER A 19 -2.34 -0.91 1.71
N ALA A 20 -3.32 -0.08 2.03
CA ALA A 20 -4.74 -0.46 1.98
C ALA A 20 -5.19 -0.79 0.55
N GLY A 21 -4.75 -0.03 -0.45
CA GLY A 21 -5.03 -0.30 -1.85
C GLY A 21 -4.44 -1.63 -2.33
N LEU A 22 -3.18 -1.91 -2.00
CA LEU A 22 -2.51 -3.16 -2.36
C LEU A 22 -3.17 -4.37 -1.68
N LEU A 23 -3.56 -4.25 -0.40
CA LEU A 23 -4.33 -5.29 0.29
C LEU A 23 -5.70 -5.52 -0.33
N CYS A 24 -6.38 -4.46 -0.78
CA CYS A 24 -7.66 -4.56 -1.48
C CYS A 24 -7.52 -5.32 -2.82
N VAL A 25 -6.50 -5.01 -3.61
CA VAL A 25 -6.21 -5.75 -4.85
C VAL A 25 -5.91 -7.22 -4.54
N LEU A 26 -5.10 -7.49 -3.52
CA LEU A 26 -4.79 -8.85 -3.06
C LEU A 26 -6.06 -9.63 -2.71
N ASP A 27 -7.01 -8.98 -2.02
CA ASP A 27 -8.27 -9.60 -1.64
C ASP A 27 -9.10 -10.02 -2.86
N MET A 28 -9.04 -9.24 -3.95
CA MET A 28 -9.75 -9.54 -5.20
C MET A 28 -9.11 -10.69 -5.99
N VAL A 29 -7.77 -10.82 -5.95
CA VAL A 29 -7.04 -11.86 -6.71
C VAL A 29 -6.69 -13.10 -5.89
N LYS A 30 -7.03 -13.12 -4.60
CA LYS A 30 -6.66 -14.19 -3.65
C LYS A 30 -6.99 -15.61 -4.11
N SER A 31 -8.03 -15.81 -4.90
CA SER A 31 -8.42 -17.14 -5.39
C SER A 31 -7.52 -17.64 -6.52
N LEU A 32 -6.88 -16.74 -7.27
CA LEU A 32 -5.94 -17.07 -8.35
C LEU A 32 -4.53 -17.35 -7.82
N GLU A 33 -4.15 -16.62 -6.77
CA GLU A 33 -2.84 -16.69 -6.14
C GLU A 33 -2.68 -17.87 -5.16
N LYS A 34 -3.80 -18.47 -4.73
CA LYS A 34 -3.78 -19.61 -3.81
C LYS A 34 -3.32 -20.88 -4.52
N ASN A 35 -2.43 -21.61 -3.87
CA ASN A 35 -2.14 -22.99 -4.23
C ASN A 35 -3.21 -23.95 -3.69
N GLU A 36 -3.10 -25.24 -4.03
CA GLU A 36 -4.05 -26.29 -3.59
C GLU A 36 -4.12 -26.46 -2.06
N GLN A 37 -3.14 -25.95 -1.31
CA GLN A 37 -3.11 -25.96 0.15
C GLN A 37 -3.67 -24.66 0.76
N GLY A 38 -4.20 -23.75 -0.07
CA GLY A 38 -4.75 -22.46 0.34
C GLY A 38 -3.70 -21.44 0.79
N GLN A 39 -2.43 -21.67 0.48
CA GLN A 39 -1.31 -20.77 0.80
C GLN A 39 -0.98 -19.84 -0.37
N TYR A 40 -0.23 -18.78 -0.09
CA TYR A 40 0.28 -17.81 -1.07
C TYR A 40 1.80 -17.95 -1.20
N PRO A 41 2.30 -18.90 -2.01
CA PRO A 41 3.74 -19.19 -2.08
C PRO A 41 4.56 -18.07 -2.72
N ASP A 42 4.00 -17.40 -3.73
CA ASP A 42 4.71 -16.40 -4.53
C ASP A 42 4.20 -14.97 -4.29
N THR A 43 3.05 -14.83 -3.64
CA THR A 43 2.41 -13.53 -3.45
C THR A 43 3.09 -12.75 -2.32
N SER A 44 3.60 -11.55 -2.64
CA SER A 44 4.13 -10.63 -1.65
C SER A 44 3.85 -9.19 -2.03
N ILE A 45 3.68 -8.34 -1.01
CA ILE A 45 3.66 -6.89 -1.18
C ILE A 45 5.03 -6.37 -0.72
N SER A 46 5.77 -5.77 -1.64
CA SER A 46 7.13 -5.26 -1.42
C SER A 46 7.30 -3.86 -2.02
N GLU A 47 8.46 -3.23 -1.79
CA GLU A 47 8.85 -1.93 -2.37
C GLU A 47 7.93 -0.73 -2.03
N ILE A 48 7.18 -0.80 -0.92
CA ILE A 48 6.44 0.36 -0.42
C ILE A 48 7.44 1.33 0.23
N ARG A 49 7.66 2.46 -0.44
CA ARG A 49 8.52 3.55 0.06
C ARG A 49 8.00 4.92 -0.32
N VAL A 50 8.37 5.93 0.46
CA VAL A 50 8.11 7.33 0.11
C VAL A 50 9.04 7.71 -1.04
N VAL A 51 8.47 8.08 -2.18
CA VAL A 51 9.25 8.49 -3.36
C VAL A 51 9.67 9.96 -3.24
N GLU A 52 8.73 10.83 -2.89
CA GLU A 52 8.94 12.26 -2.73
C GLU A 52 8.07 12.80 -1.60
N LYS A 53 8.60 13.79 -0.88
CA LYS A 53 7.88 14.54 0.14
C LYS A 53 8.07 16.03 -0.13
N PHE A 54 6.97 16.74 -0.37
CA PHE A 54 6.97 18.19 -0.45
C PHE A 54 6.44 18.77 0.86
N LYS A 55 7.25 19.58 1.52
CA LYS A 55 6.78 20.43 2.61
C LYS A 55 6.49 21.80 2.01
N GLY A 56 5.21 22.08 1.76
CA GLY A 56 4.77 23.46 1.53
C GLY A 56 5.14 24.30 2.75
N GLN A 57 5.63 25.52 2.51
CA GLN A 57 6.16 26.43 3.51
C GLN A 57 5.23 26.62 4.71
#